data_AF-A0A0N0XG01-F1
#
_entry.id   AF-A0A0N0XG01-F1
#
_cell.length_a   1.000
_cell.length_b   1.000
_cell.length_c   1.000
_cell.angle_alpha   90.00
_cell.angle_beta   90.00
_cell.angle_gamma   90.00
#
_symmetry.space_group_name_H-M   'P 1'
#
loop_
_entity.id
_entity.type
_entity.pdbx_description
1 polymer ?
#
loop_
_entity_poly.entity_id
_entity_poly.type
_entity_poly.pdbx_seq_one_letter_code
_entity_poly.pdbx_strand_id
1 'polypeptide(L)'
;MEAPIGQQKPVNHQKLSFELPGTKESVTWENSASELGYVLYEPLLLDVINNVAYLVVTPKMCAAWRLVGKPNPPYIVFRYMDNRWESVDINVLPSNIAKSNLLVAAVPPDNLLHDKTISDKDINIMNGYIDDSYLKTIYRGKIRYECSEN
;
A
#
# COMPACT_ATOMS: atom_id res chain seq x y z
N MET A 1 -17.08 25.82 -1.24
CA MET A 1 -16.83 25.40 0.15
C MET A 1 -15.34 25.13 0.27
N GLU A 2 -14.61 25.97 0.99
CA GLU A 2 -13.20 25.75 1.29
C GLU A 2 -13.08 24.71 2.40
N ALA A 3 -12.10 23.81 2.29
CA ALA A 3 -11.84 22.83 3.35
C ALA A 3 -11.43 23.56 4.64
N PRO A 4 -11.87 23.10 5.83
CA PRO A 4 -11.50 23.74 7.10
C PRO A 4 -9.98 23.78 7.27
N ILE A 5 -9.49 24.90 7.78
CA ILE A 5 -8.07 25.17 8.03
C ILE A 5 -7.52 24.05 8.93
N GLY A 6 -6.58 23.25 8.40
CA GLY A 6 -5.94 22.14 9.11
C GLY A 6 -6.23 20.74 8.55
N GLN A 7 -7.16 20.56 7.61
CA GLN A 7 -7.28 19.28 6.91
C GLN A 7 -6.25 19.21 5.77
N GLN A 8 -5.31 18.26 5.89
CA GLN A 8 -4.39 17.94 4.80
C GLN A 8 -5.21 17.51 3.58
N LYS A 9 -4.90 18.08 2.41
CA LYS A 9 -5.59 17.71 1.16
C LYS A 9 -5.44 16.20 0.93
N PRO A 10 -6.51 15.50 0.52
CA PRO A 10 -6.40 14.09 0.17
C PRO A 10 -5.33 13.86 -0.90
N VAL A 11 -4.54 12.80 -0.74
CA VAL A 11 -3.56 12.38 -1.76
C VAL A 11 -4.32 11.93 -3.00
N ASN A 12 -4.05 12.59 -4.13
CA ASN A 12 -4.73 12.35 -5.41
C ASN A 12 -3.84 11.63 -6.44
N HIS A 13 -2.56 11.44 -6.13
CA HIS A 13 -1.64 10.65 -6.94
C HIS A 13 -0.54 10.08 -6.06
N GLN A 14 -0.23 8.80 -6.26
CA GLN A 14 0.85 8.10 -5.59
C GLN A 14 1.61 7.27 -6.62
N LYS A 15 2.94 7.27 -6.51
CA LYS A 15 3.84 6.55 -7.40
C LYS A 15 4.89 5.80 -6.57
N LEU A 16 5.18 4.57 -6.97
CA LEU A 16 6.28 3.76 -6.46
C LEU A 16 7.17 3.38 -7.65
N SER A 17 8.45 3.70 -7.57
CA SER A 17 9.43 3.38 -8.61
C SER A 17 10.68 2.72 -8.02
N PHE A 18 11.17 1.69 -8.68
CA PHE A 18 12.37 0.95 -8.28
C PHE A 18 13.03 0.28 -9.50
N GLU A 19 14.28 -0.14 -9.35
CA GLU A 19 14.95 -0.99 -10.33
C GLU A 19 14.82 -2.45 -9.91
N LEU A 20 14.46 -3.34 -10.85
CA LEU A 20 14.42 -4.78 -10.57
C LEU A 20 15.84 -5.28 -10.23
N PRO A 21 16.05 -5.88 -9.05
CA PRO A 21 17.37 -6.36 -8.63
C PRO A 21 18.03 -7.28 -9.66
N GLY A 22 19.31 -7.02 -9.95
CA GLY A 22 20.06 -7.80 -10.93
C GLY A 22 19.75 -7.43 -12.39
N THR A 23 18.89 -6.44 -12.63
CA THR A 23 18.58 -5.90 -13.95
C THR A 23 18.81 -4.38 -13.98
N LYS A 24 18.53 -3.74 -15.11
CA LYS A 24 18.41 -2.26 -15.23
C LYS A 24 16.98 -1.84 -15.56
N GLU A 25 16.02 -2.74 -15.38
CA GLU A 25 14.63 -2.50 -15.70
C GLU A 25 14.03 -1.63 -14.60
N SER A 26 13.52 -0.46 -14.98
CA SER A 26 12.80 0.43 -14.08
C SER A 26 11.33 0.06 -14.05
N VAL A 27 10.83 -0.26 -12.87
CA VAL A 27 9.44 -0.61 -12.62
C VAL A 27 8.75 0.55 -11.94
N THR A 28 7.54 0.86 -12.41
CA THR A 28 6.70 1.91 -11.85
C THR A 28 5.30 1.37 -11.60
N TRP A 29 4.78 1.58 -10.39
CA TRP A 29 3.38 1.41 -10.04
C TRP A 29 2.78 2.78 -9.73
N GLU A 30 1.58 3.05 -10.23
CA GLU A 30 0.89 4.32 -10.06
C GLU A 30 -0.54 4.08 -9.56
N ASN A 31 -0.99 5.00 -8.71
CA ASN A 31 -2.33 5.04 -8.15
C ASN A 31 -2.82 6.47 -8.22
N SER A 32 -3.75 6.72 -9.11
CA SER A 32 -4.33 8.04 -9.35
C SER A 32 -5.68 8.18 -8.66
N ALA A 33 -6.14 9.42 -8.52
CA ALA A 33 -7.43 9.71 -7.94
C ALA A 33 -8.54 8.95 -8.67
N SER A 34 -9.39 8.31 -7.88
CA SER A 34 -10.63 7.68 -8.34
C SER A 34 -11.77 8.69 -8.40
N GLU A 35 -12.98 8.19 -8.71
CA GLU A 35 -14.24 8.91 -8.53
C GLU A 35 -14.47 9.44 -7.10
N LEU A 36 -13.74 8.93 -6.11
CA LEU A 36 -13.79 9.42 -4.72
C LEU A 36 -12.92 10.68 -4.50
N GLY A 37 -12.18 11.13 -5.52
CA GLY A 37 -11.32 12.32 -5.44
C GLY A 37 -9.96 12.10 -4.77
N TYR A 38 -9.61 10.85 -4.44
CA TYR A 38 -8.34 10.44 -3.86
C TYR A 38 -7.92 9.04 -4.32
N VAL A 39 -6.67 8.69 -4.05
CA VAL A 39 -6.07 7.39 -4.39
C VAL A 39 -6.71 6.23 -3.62
N LEU A 40 -7.00 5.11 -4.28
CA LEU A 40 -7.79 4.03 -3.67
C LEU A 40 -7.03 3.12 -2.71
N TYR A 41 -5.71 3.18 -2.72
CA TYR A 41 -4.88 2.12 -2.16
C TYR A 41 -3.75 2.70 -1.32
N GLU A 42 -3.43 2.00 -0.24
CA GLU A 42 -2.23 2.20 0.55
C GLU A 42 -1.30 1.00 0.36
N PRO A 43 -0.09 1.21 -0.18
CA PRO A 43 0.93 0.17 -0.27
C PRO A 43 1.36 -0.31 1.12
N LEU A 44 1.35 -1.63 1.31
CA LEU A 44 1.80 -2.27 2.55
C LEU A 44 3.19 -2.91 2.37
N LEU A 45 3.40 -3.51 1.21
CA LEU A 45 4.55 -4.37 0.97
C LEU A 45 4.99 -4.33 -0.48
N LEU A 46 6.29 -4.24 -0.71
CA LEU A 46 6.94 -4.53 -1.99
C LEU A 46 8.06 -5.54 -1.77
N ASP A 47 8.12 -6.60 -2.57
CA ASP A 47 9.26 -7.52 -2.58
C ASP A 47 9.48 -8.11 -3.99
N VAL A 48 10.70 -8.58 -4.26
CA VAL A 48 11.07 -9.19 -5.54
C VAL A 48 11.59 -10.60 -5.30
N ILE A 49 10.88 -11.59 -5.84
CA ILE A 49 11.24 -13.01 -5.74
C ILE A 49 11.40 -13.58 -7.15
N ASN A 50 12.57 -14.15 -7.45
CA ASN A 50 12.88 -14.74 -8.75
C ASN A 50 12.60 -13.77 -9.93
N ASN A 51 13.03 -12.51 -9.79
CA ASN A 51 12.83 -11.43 -10.77
C ASN A 51 11.35 -11.06 -11.04
N VAL A 52 10.44 -11.44 -10.14
CA VAL A 52 9.03 -11.05 -10.17
C VAL A 52 8.77 -10.15 -8.98
N ALA A 53 8.32 -8.91 -9.24
CA ALA A 53 7.92 -8.01 -8.17
C ALA A 53 6.48 -8.27 -7.73
N TYR A 54 6.26 -8.26 -6.43
CA TYR A 54 4.96 -8.37 -5.80
C TYR A 54 4.71 -7.13 -4.96
N LEU A 55 3.56 -6.50 -5.18
CA LEU A 55 3.09 -5.35 -4.40
C LEU A 55 1.78 -5.75 -3.72
N VAL A 56 1.71 -5.59 -2.40
CA VAL A 56 0.46 -5.76 -1.66
C VAL A 56 -0.04 -4.39 -1.24
N VAL A 57 -1.30 -4.10 -1.52
CA VAL A 57 -1.97 -2.87 -1.10
C VAL A 57 -3.24 -3.18 -0.33
N THR A 58 -3.66 -2.25 0.52
CA THR A 58 -5.00 -2.25 1.14
C THR A 58 -5.85 -1.11 0.60
N PRO A 59 -7.18 -1.27 0.46
CA PRO A 59 -8.05 -0.15 0.12
C PRO A 59 -8.03 0.94 1.20
N LYS A 60 -7.98 2.20 0.77
CA LYS A 60 -7.93 3.38 1.65
C LYS A 60 -9.33 3.81 2.09
N MET A 61 -9.63 3.64 3.38
CA MET A 61 -10.94 3.95 3.97
C MET A 61 -12.09 3.08 3.43
N CYS A 62 -13.26 3.19 4.05
CA CYS A 62 -14.40 2.33 3.77
C CYS A 62 -14.96 2.53 2.36
N ALA A 63 -14.97 3.76 1.86
CA ALA A 63 -15.46 4.04 0.53
C ALA A 63 -14.62 3.34 -0.55
N ALA A 64 -13.28 3.36 -0.46
CA ALA A 64 -12.44 2.60 -1.39
C ALA A 64 -12.63 1.09 -1.22
N TRP A 65 -12.72 0.59 0.02
CA TRP A 65 -12.97 -0.83 0.29
C TRP A 65 -14.27 -1.32 -0.37
N ARG A 66 -15.33 -0.51 -0.36
CA ARG A 66 -16.58 -0.83 -1.07
C ARG A 66 -16.43 -0.76 -2.58
N LEU A 67 -15.77 0.27 -3.09
CA LEU A 67 -15.58 0.47 -4.53
C LEU A 67 -14.85 -0.73 -5.17
N VAL A 68 -13.88 -1.29 -4.47
CA VAL A 68 -13.04 -2.39 -4.98
C VAL A 68 -13.56 -3.79 -4.61
N GLY A 69 -14.83 -3.89 -4.18
CA GLY A 69 -15.51 -5.18 -4.01
C GLY A 69 -15.31 -5.86 -2.66
N LYS A 70 -14.86 -5.14 -1.63
CA LYS A 70 -14.70 -5.62 -0.26
C LYS A 70 -13.80 -6.88 -0.15
N PRO A 71 -12.53 -6.81 -0.59
CA PRO A 71 -11.62 -7.94 -0.48
C PRO A 71 -11.52 -8.45 0.97
N ASN A 72 -11.45 -9.78 1.14
CA ASN A 72 -11.21 -10.43 2.42
C ASN A 72 -10.25 -11.62 2.25
N PRO A 73 -9.02 -11.55 2.79
CA PRO A 73 -8.47 -10.46 3.60
C PRO A 73 -8.38 -9.14 2.80
N PRO A 74 -8.30 -7.96 3.45
CA PRO A 74 -8.48 -6.64 2.83
C PRO A 74 -7.26 -6.22 2.00
N TYR A 75 -6.79 -7.09 1.12
CA TYR A 75 -5.61 -6.89 0.28
C TYR A 75 -5.95 -7.06 -1.19
N ILE A 76 -5.25 -6.31 -2.02
CA ILE A 76 -5.11 -6.56 -3.44
C ILE A 76 -3.63 -6.81 -3.70
N VAL A 77 -3.33 -7.92 -4.37
CA VAL A 77 -1.96 -8.29 -4.72
C VAL A 77 -1.74 -7.96 -6.18
N PHE A 78 -0.71 -7.18 -6.46
CA PHE A 78 -0.23 -6.96 -7.82
C PHE A 78 1.05 -7.74 -8.03
N ARG A 79 1.17 -8.33 -9.22
CA ARG A 79 2.38 -8.98 -9.70
C ARG A 79 2.88 -8.24 -10.94
N TYR A 80 4.17 -7.93 -10.98
CA TYR A 80 4.81 -7.37 -12.15
C TYR A 80 5.50 -8.45 -12.96
N MET A 81 5.02 -8.67 -14.19
CA MET A 81 5.61 -9.58 -15.18
C MET A 81 5.39 -9.00 -16.57
N ASP A 82 6.31 -9.27 -17.51
CA ASP A 82 6.20 -8.84 -18.91
C ASP A 82 5.95 -7.33 -19.07
N ASN A 83 6.68 -6.52 -18.31
CA ASN A 83 6.58 -5.06 -18.26
C ASN A 83 5.22 -4.49 -17.81
N ARG A 84 4.39 -5.27 -17.11
CA ARG A 84 3.06 -4.81 -16.66
C ARG A 84 2.72 -5.29 -15.26
N TRP A 85 1.94 -4.49 -14.56
CA TRP A 85 1.28 -4.89 -13.31
C TRP A 85 -0.05 -5.58 -13.62
N GLU A 86 -0.29 -6.69 -12.93
CA GLU A 86 -1.56 -7.43 -12.98
C GLU A 86 -2.04 -7.72 -11.56
N SER A 87 -3.33 -7.55 -11.30
CA SER A 87 -3.94 -7.99 -10.04
C SER A 87 -4.07 -9.50 -10.03
N VAL A 88 -3.63 -10.15 -8.96
CA VAL A 88 -3.60 -11.60 -8.82
C VAL A 88 -4.22 -12.03 -7.49
N ASP A 89 -4.62 -13.31 -7.43
CA ASP A 89 -5.10 -13.90 -6.19
C ASP A 89 -3.99 -13.92 -5.11
N ILE A 90 -4.37 -13.76 -3.85
CA ILE A 90 -3.41 -13.73 -2.73
C ILE A 90 -2.61 -15.04 -2.60
N ASN A 91 -3.13 -16.16 -3.07
CA ASN A 91 -2.41 -17.44 -3.07
C ASN A 91 -1.24 -17.46 -4.05
N VAL A 92 -1.16 -16.52 -4.99
CA VAL A 92 0.00 -16.32 -5.88
C VAL A 92 1.16 -15.66 -5.13
N LEU A 93 0.90 -14.95 -4.03
CA LEU A 93 1.92 -14.29 -3.21
C LEU A 93 2.81 -15.33 -2.51
N PRO A 94 4.13 -15.37 -2.79
CA PRO A 94 5.07 -16.26 -2.12
C PRO A 94 4.92 -16.27 -0.58
N SER A 95 4.95 -17.45 0.04
CA SER A 95 4.65 -17.62 1.47
C SER A 95 5.64 -16.95 2.40
N ASN A 96 6.87 -16.72 1.95
CA ASN A 96 7.91 -15.97 2.66
C ASN A 96 7.63 -14.46 2.70
N ILE A 97 6.76 -13.96 1.82
CA ILE A 97 6.28 -12.57 1.86
C ILE A 97 5.13 -12.48 2.86
N ALA A 98 5.39 -11.89 4.02
CA ALA A 98 4.41 -11.88 5.12
C ALA A 98 4.37 -10.59 5.94
N LYS A 99 5.38 -9.71 5.87
CA LYS A 99 5.47 -8.51 6.72
C LYS A 99 5.52 -7.26 5.89
N SER A 100 4.66 -6.30 6.20
CA SER A 100 4.67 -4.98 5.59
C SER A 100 6.03 -4.31 5.76
N ASN A 101 6.58 -3.79 4.68
CA ASN A 101 7.89 -3.11 4.64
C ASN A 101 7.80 -1.70 4.04
N LEU A 102 6.61 -1.26 3.67
CA LEU A 102 6.35 0.12 3.27
C LEU A 102 5.73 0.88 4.44
N LEU A 103 5.86 2.21 4.42
CA LEU A 103 5.21 3.07 5.41
C LEU A 103 3.69 3.01 5.22
N VAL A 104 2.99 2.52 6.23
CA VAL A 104 1.53 2.41 6.22
C VAL A 104 0.94 3.51 7.10
N ALA A 105 -0.03 4.26 6.57
CA ALA A 105 -0.89 5.18 7.32
C ALA A 105 -0.23 6.06 8.40
N ALA A 106 0.98 6.55 8.19
CA ALA A 106 1.49 7.69 8.94
C ALA A 106 1.32 8.92 8.04
N VAL A 107 0.64 9.97 8.54
CA VAL A 107 1.12 11.31 8.24
C VAL A 107 2.56 11.28 8.77
N PRO A 108 3.58 11.23 7.91
CA PRO A 108 4.93 11.35 8.44
C PRO A 108 4.93 12.71 9.14
N PRO A 109 5.36 12.83 10.41
CA PRO A 109 5.46 14.13 11.05
C PRO A 109 6.13 15.10 10.07
N ASP A 110 5.69 16.37 10.01
CA ASP A 110 6.04 17.31 8.93
C ASP A 110 7.56 17.41 8.63
N ASN A 111 8.39 17.02 9.60
CA ASN A 111 9.84 16.91 9.52
C ASN A 111 10.40 15.72 8.70
N LEU A 112 9.56 14.76 8.30
CA LEU A 112 9.88 13.60 7.45
C LEU A 112 9.33 13.72 6.02
N LEU A 113 8.46 14.71 5.77
CA LEU A 113 7.79 14.90 4.47
C LEU A 113 8.62 15.67 3.43
N HIS A 114 9.84 16.09 3.77
CA HIS A 114 10.74 16.81 2.87
C HIS A 114 12.06 16.05 2.68
N ASP A 115 12.30 15.57 1.47
CA ASP A 115 13.60 15.19 0.89
C ASP A 115 14.51 14.26 1.70
N LYS A 116 13.95 13.46 2.61
CA LYS A 116 14.71 12.48 3.39
C LYS A 116 14.36 11.06 3.00
N THR A 117 15.39 10.29 2.67
CA THR A 117 15.31 8.83 2.64
C THR A 117 14.88 8.34 4.02
N ILE A 118 13.78 7.58 4.08
CA ILE A 118 13.30 6.93 5.29
C ILE A 118 13.99 5.57 5.39
N SER A 119 14.63 5.26 6.52
CA SER A 119 15.28 3.96 6.70
C SER A 119 14.27 2.87 7.08
N ASP A 120 14.60 1.60 6.83
CA ASP A 120 13.80 0.45 7.29
C ASP A 120 13.54 0.49 8.80
N LYS A 121 14.50 0.99 9.57
CA LYS A 121 14.36 1.17 11.02
C LYS A 121 13.25 2.17 11.34
N ASP A 122 13.20 3.29 10.62
CA ASP A 122 12.19 4.32 10.82
C ASP A 122 10.80 3.84 10.37
N ILE A 123 10.73 3.10 9.24
CA ILE A 123 9.49 2.44 8.80
C ILE A 123 8.96 1.50 9.88
N ASN A 124 9.82 0.66 10.45
CA ASN A 124 9.42 -0.27 11.51
C ASN A 124 8.92 0.45 12.77
N ILE A 125 9.55 1.56 13.16
CA ILE A 125 9.10 2.39 14.29
C ILE A 125 7.74 3.00 13.98
N MET A 126 7.58 3.62 12.80
CA MET A 126 6.33 4.28 12.40
C MET A 126 5.18 3.29 12.25
N ASN A 127 5.40 2.16 11.57
CA ASN A 127 4.42 1.09 11.47
C ASN A 127 4.10 0.46 12.83
N GLY A 128 5.00 0.59 13.82
CA GLY A 128 4.79 0.15 15.19
C GLY A 128 3.53 0.76 15.85
N TYR A 129 3.20 2.00 15.51
CA TYR A 129 2.04 2.75 16.05
C TYR A 129 0.68 2.33 15.47
N ILE A 130 0.66 1.43 14.47
CA ILE A 130 -0.59 0.99 13.84
C ILE A 130 -1.23 -0.13 14.66
N ASP A 131 -2.41 0.06 15.21
CA ASP A 131 -3.06 -0.98 16.03
C ASP A 131 -3.58 -2.16 15.18
N ASP A 132 -3.92 -1.90 13.92
CA ASP A 132 -4.46 -2.88 12.99
C ASP A 132 -3.39 -3.91 12.55
N SER A 133 -3.44 -5.09 13.14
CA SER A 133 -2.50 -6.19 12.83
C SER A 133 -2.47 -6.58 11.34
N TYR A 134 -3.59 -6.47 10.62
CA TYR A 134 -3.68 -6.76 9.19
C TYR A 134 -2.90 -5.76 8.32
N LEU A 135 -2.57 -4.58 8.85
CA LEU A 135 -1.69 -3.63 8.17
C LEU A 135 -0.20 -3.94 8.40
N LYS A 136 0.13 -4.74 9.42
CA LYS A 136 1.51 -5.12 9.79
C LYS A 136 1.92 -6.47 9.19
N THR A 137 0.99 -7.42 9.15
CA THR A 137 1.23 -8.81 8.71
C THR A 137 0.18 -9.22 7.69
N ILE A 138 0.62 -9.86 6.60
CA ILE A 138 -0.26 -10.34 5.54
C ILE A 138 -0.96 -11.64 5.97
N TYR A 139 -2.25 -11.52 6.28
CA TYR A 139 -3.13 -12.67 6.49
C TYR A 139 -3.54 -13.30 5.15
N ARG A 140 -3.63 -14.63 5.11
CA ARG A 140 -4.11 -15.37 3.92
C ARG A 140 -5.48 -16.03 4.12
N GLY A 141 -5.92 -16.12 5.37
CA GLY A 141 -7.26 -16.56 5.72
C GLY A 141 -8.24 -15.40 5.77
N LYS A 142 -9.54 -15.73 5.83
CA LYS A 142 -10.58 -14.73 6.12
C LYS A 142 -10.34 -14.10 7.48
N ILE A 143 -10.45 -12.78 7.53
CA ILE A 143 -10.41 -12.03 8.78
C ILE A 143 -11.75 -11.30 9.00
N ARG A 144 -12.06 -11.01 10.26
CA ARG A 144 -13.14 -10.09 10.60
C ARG A 144 -12.60 -8.68 10.43
N TYR A 145 -12.98 -8.05 9.32
CA TYR A 145 -12.66 -6.67 9.02
C TYR A 145 -13.96 -5.87 8.97
N GLU A 146 -14.10 -4.92 9.87
CA GLU A 146 -15.22 -3.99 9.90
C GLU A 146 -14.65 -2.60 9.64
N CYS A 147 -14.95 -2.06 8.47
CA CYS A 147 -14.62 -0.68 8.20
C CYS A 147 -15.73 0.22 8.75
N SER A 148 -15.42 1.05 9.74
CA SER A 148 -16.34 2.05 10.29
C SER A 148 -16.31 3.32 9.46
N GLU A 149 -17.47 3.75 8.97
CA GLU A 149 -17.63 5.10 8.45
C GLU A 149 -17.72 6.05 9.63
N ASN A 150 -16.77 6.97 9.75
CA ASN A 150 -16.93 8.15 10.61
C ASN A 150 -17.84 9.17 9.94
#